data_AF-A0A7J7IN07-F1
#
_entry.id   AF-A0A7J7IN07-F1
#
_cell.length_a   1.000
_cell.length_b   1.000
_cell.length_c   1.000
_cell.angle_alpha   90.00
_cell.angle_beta   90.00
_cell.angle_gamma   90.00
#
_symmetry.space_group_name_H-M   'P 1'
#
loop_
_entity.id
_entity.type
_entity.pdbx_description
1 polymer ?
#
loop_
_entity_poly.entity_id
_entity_poly.type
_entity_poly.pdbx_seq_one_letter_code
_entity_poly.pdbx_strand_id
1 'polypeptide(L)'
;MPYYETLILADPRLGRGELHGLLKRIVVRLIDAGGVVTRLRALPSAFVDAGVNRAAARPLPQELRGPTREKHRAAIFVECGAFLFPQTLTALQRQLRLDEQILRISTVRRPAVEANHERQRNRRAQRAATSPRASPTFVTATSPVSGLEMFVEEFEKRHPTGVAVYDAYRLQESPFRGNPSSNKPKNDAK
;
A
#
# COMPACT_ATOMS: atom_id res chain seq x y z
N MET A 1 20.42 9.64 -6.59
CA MET A 1 20.07 8.31 -6.05
C MET A 1 19.46 7.45 -7.15
N PRO A 2 19.95 6.23 -7.41
CA PRO A 2 19.31 5.30 -8.34
C PRO A 2 17.93 4.85 -7.84
N TYR A 3 17.06 4.47 -8.79
CA TYR A 3 15.76 3.88 -8.49
C TYR A 3 15.88 2.36 -8.37
N TYR A 4 15.29 1.81 -7.32
CA TYR A 4 15.22 0.38 -7.07
C TYR A 4 13.78 -0.08 -6.96
N GLU A 5 13.51 -1.22 -7.57
CA GLU A 5 12.28 -1.98 -7.36
C GLU A 5 12.62 -3.19 -6.49
N THR A 6 12.01 -3.24 -5.32
CA THR A 6 12.17 -4.31 -4.35
C THR A 6 10.89 -5.14 -4.32
N LEU A 7 11.01 -6.42 -4.65
CA LEU A 7 9.96 -7.41 -4.49
C LEU A 7 10.19 -8.17 -3.18
N ILE A 8 9.19 -8.14 -2.31
CA ILE A 8 9.19 -8.76 -1.00
C ILE A 8 8.14 -9.86 -0.99
N LEU A 9 8.55 -11.08 -0.64
CA LEU A 9 7.66 -12.20 -0.36
C LEU A 9 7.41 -12.21 1.14
N ALA A 10 6.16 -11.99 1.53
CA ALA A 10 5.74 -12.02 2.92
C ALA A 10 4.94 -13.30 3.23
N ASP A 11 4.86 -13.64 4.51
CA ASP A 11 4.14 -14.83 4.99
C ASP A 11 2.68 -14.84 4.49
N PRO A 12 2.22 -15.94 3.86
CA PRO A 12 0.85 -16.07 3.38
C PRO A 12 -0.22 -15.98 4.48
N ARG A 13 0.13 -16.22 5.74
CA ARG A 13 -0.79 -16.23 6.88
C ARG A 13 -1.11 -14.83 7.41
N LEU A 14 -0.42 -13.78 6.94
CA LEU A 14 -0.62 -12.43 7.44
C LEU A 14 -2.04 -11.94 7.18
N GLY A 15 -2.71 -11.51 8.26
CA GLY A 15 -3.97 -10.80 8.15
C GLY A 15 -3.80 -9.42 7.50
N ARG A 16 -4.91 -8.80 7.07
CA ARG A 16 -4.87 -7.45 6.45
C ARG A 16 -4.20 -6.41 7.35
N GLY A 17 -4.48 -6.45 8.66
CA GLY A 17 -3.89 -5.53 9.64
C GLY A 17 -2.39 -5.75 9.84
N GLU A 18 -1.96 -7.01 9.91
CA GLU A 18 -0.54 -7.37 10.07
C GLU A 18 0.27 -7.02 8.83
N LEU A 19 -0.28 -7.28 7.64
CA LEU A 19 0.32 -6.87 6.38
C LEU A 19 0.47 -5.35 6.33
N HIS A 20 -0.56 -4.59 6.70
CA HIS A 20 -0.47 -3.14 6.78
C HIS A 20 0.62 -2.67 7.77
N GLY A 21 0.72 -3.33 8.93
CA GLY A 21 1.78 -3.10 9.90
C GLY A 21 3.17 -3.34 9.32
N LEU A 22 3.37 -4.46 8.61
CA LEU A 22 4.61 -4.80 7.92
C LEU A 22 4.97 -3.75 6.85
N LEU A 23 4.01 -3.36 6.01
CA LEU A 23 4.20 -2.32 4.99
C LEU A 23 4.63 -0.99 5.61
N LYS A 24 3.97 -0.57 6.70
CA LYS A 24 4.35 0.64 7.44
C LYS A 24 5.78 0.56 7.96
N ARG A 25 6.19 -0.57 8.55
CA ARG A 25 7.56 -0.77 9.04
C ARG A 25 8.59 -0.68 7.92
N ILE A 26 8.30 -1.29 6.75
CA ILE A 26 9.18 -1.24 5.58
C ILE A 26 9.37 0.21 5.11
N VAL A 27 8.28 0.97 4.97
CA VAL A 27 8.32 2.37 4.53
C VAL A 27 9.10 3.25 5.52
N VAL A 28 8.83 3.11 6.81
CA VAL A 28 9.55 3.88 7.84
C VAL A 28 11.05 3.61 7.76
N ARG A 29 11.47 2.35 7.70
CA ARG A 29 12.90 1.98 7.55
C ARG A 29 13.53 2.53 6.27
N LEU A 30 12.79 2.57 5.17
CA LEU A 30 13.25 3.16 3.92
C LEU A 30 13.49 4.67 4.06
N ILE A 31 12.57 5.37 4.72
CA ILE A 31 12.66 6.81 4.96
C ILE A 31 13.80 7.12 5.94
N ASP A 32 13.94 6.36 7.03
CA ASP A 32 15.02 6.50 8.01
C ASP A 32 16.40 6.28 7.38
N ALA A 33 16.48 5.43 6.36
CA ALA A 33 17.68 5.21 5.56
C ALA A 33 17.95 6.32 4.51
N GLY A 34 17.20 7.43 4.56
CA GLY A 34 17.30 8.55 3.61
C GLY A 34 16.70 8.26 2.24
N GLY A 35 15.83 7.25 2.13
CA GLY A 35 15.17 6.84 0.90
C GLY A 35 13.91 7.63 0.58
N VAL A 36 13.54 7.68 -0.70
CA VAL A 36 12.27 8.24 -1.16
C VAL A 36 11.43 7.13 -1.76
N VAL A 37 10.38 6.71 -1.05
CA VAL A 37 9.45 5.69 -1.51
C VAL A 37 8.50 6.29 -2.54
N THR A 38 8.42 5.67 -3.71
CA THR A 38 7.60 6.13 -4.84
C THR A 38 6.43 5.23 -5.15
N ARG A 39 6.52 3.96 -4.75
CA ARG A 39 5.52 2.93 -5.00
C ARG A 39 5.52 1.96 -3.82
N LEU A 40 4.33 1.64 -3.33
CA LEU A 40 4.13 0.54 -2.41
C LEU A 40 2.81 -0.14 -2.78
N ARG A 41 2.86 -1.41 -3.16
CA ARG A 41 1.67 -2.17 -3.50
C ARG A 41 1.82 -3.62 -3.08
N ALA A 42 0.78 -4.18 -2.48
CA ALA A 42 0.61 -5.62 -2.46
C ALA A 42 0.01 -6.04 -3.80
N LEU A 43 0.64 -6.99 -4.48
CA LEU A 43 0.17 -7.47 -5.78
C LEU A 43 -1.07 -8.37 -5.58
N PRO A 44 -2.14 -8.17 -6.37
CA PRO A 44 -3.34 -9.01 -6.30
C PRO A 44 -2.98 -10.45 -6.69
N SER A 45 -3.67 -11.49 -6.21
CA SER A 45 -3.36 -12.85 -6.68
C SER A 45 -3.66 -12.99 -8.18
N ALA A 46 -2.79 -13.68 -8.94
CA ALA A 46 -3.01 -13.95 -10.36
C ALA A 46 -4.20 -14.89 -10.62
N PHE A 47 -4.71 -15.53 -9.57
CA PHE A 47 -5.84 -16.47 -9.60
C PHE A 47 -7.13 -15.88 -9.03
N VAL A 48 -7.16 -14.58 -8.75
CA VAL A 48 -8.35 -13.88 -8.25
C VAL A 48 -8.93 -13.05 -9.39
N ASP A 49 -10.25 -13.12 -9.56
CA ASP A 49 -10.98 -12.43 -10.62
C ASP A 49 -10.64 -10.92 -10.65
N ALA A 50 -10.42 -10.42 -11.87
CA ALA A 50 -10.12 -9.03 -12.15
C ALA A 50 -11.24 -8.12 -11.59
N GLY A 51 -10.98 -7.48 -10.46
CA GLY A 51 -11.97 -6.65 -9.75
C GLY A 51 -11.76 -6.63 -8.24
N VAL A 52 -11.14 -7.67 -7.68
CA VAL A 52 -10.84 -7.75 -6.25
C VAL A 52 -9.36 -7.46 -6.03
N ASN A 53 -9.01 -6.20 -5.78
CA ASN A 53 -7.66 -5.75 -5.40
C ASN A 53 -7.30 -6.15 -3.96
N ARG A 54 -7.50 -7.42 -3.59
CA ARG A 54 -7.06 -7.93 -2.30
C ARG A 54 -5.65 -8.47 -2.44
N ALA A 55 -4.77 -8.00 -1.55
CA ALA A 55 -3.50 -8.67 -1.29
C ALA A 55 -3.83 -10.12 -0.92
N ALA A 56 -3.49 -11.05 -1.79
CA ALA A 56 -3.83 -12.45 -1.64
C ALA A 56 -2.57 -13.28 -1.81
N ALA A 57 -2.42 -14.27 -0.94
CA ALA A 57 -1.33 -15.23 -1.02
C ALA A 57 -1.41 -15.95 -2.38
N ARG A 58 -0.28 -15.98 -3.10
CA ARG A 58 -0.14 -16.71 -4.36
C ARG A 58 0.66 -17.98 -4.12
N PRO A 59 0.30 -19.11 -4.76
CA PRO A 59 1.09 -20.33 -4.67
C PRO A 59 2.48 -20.09 -5.26
N LEU A 60 3.48 -20.70 -4.63
CA LEU A 60 4.86 -20.67 -5.07
C LEU A 60 5.15 -21.91 -5.92
N PRO A 61 5.99 -21.78 -6.97
CA PRO A 61 6.37 -22.93 -7.79
C PRO A 61 7.18 -23.98 -7.01
N GLN A 62 7.83 -23.57 -5.93
CA GLN A 62 8.59 -24.43 -5.03
C GLN A 62 8.35 -24.00 -3.59
N GLU A 63 8.36 -24.96 -2.66
CA GLU A 63 8.33 -24.69 -1.22
C GLU A 63 9.54 -23.83 -0.81
N LEU A 64 9.25 -22.65 -0.24
CA LEU A 64 10.28 -21.78 0.33
C LEU A 64 10.37 -22.02 1.83
N ARG A 65 11.60 -22.08 2.37
CA ARG A 65 11.81 -22.07 3.82
C ARG A 65 11.95 -20.64 4.31
N GLY A 66 11.10 -20.23 5.23
CA GLY A 66 11.17 -18.94 5.89
C GLY A 66 12.30 -18.87 6.93
N PRO A 67 12.49 -17.71 7.58
CA PRO A 67 13.47 -17.53 8.65
C PRO A 67 13.22 -18.46 9.84
N THR A 68 11.96 -18.79 10.13
CA THR A 68 11.54 -19.75 11.18
C THR A 68 11.72 -21.22 10.81
N ARG A 69 12.31 -21.52 9.63
CA ARG A 69 12.43 -22.86 9.03
C ARG A 69 11.10 -23.52 8.64
N GLU A 70 9.98 -22.82 8.77
CA GLU A 70 8.70 -23.27 8.24
C GLU A 70 8.71 -23.33 6.72
N LYS A 71 7.99 -24.30 6.16
CA LYS A 71 7.85 -24.48 4.72
C LYS A 71 6.58 -23.75 4.25
N HIS A 72 6.75 -22.82 3.32
CA HIS A 72 5.67 -22.04 2.75
C HIS A 72 5.41 -22.48 1.31
N ARG A 73 4.15 -22.82 1.01
CA ARG A 73 3.66 -23.15 -0.33
C ARG A 73 3.06 -21.96 -1.08
N ALA A 74 2.85 -20.86 -0.36
CA ALA A 74 2.31 -19.62 -0.90
C ALA A 74 3.01 -18.43 -0.25
N ALA A 75 2.89 -17.24 -0.86
CA ALA A 75 3.39 -15.99 -0.30
C ALA A 75 2.55 -14.80 -0.75
N ILE A 76 2.52 -13.74 0.06
CA ILE A 76 2.00 -12.43 -0.36
C ILE A 76 3.12 -11.68 -1.06
N PHE A 77 2.84 -11.15 -2.25
CA PHE A 77 3.81 -10.41 -3.04
C PHE A 77 3.64 -8.92 -2.79
N VAL A 78 4.69 -8.27 -2.31
CA VAL A 78 4.72 -6.83 -2.08
C VAL A 78 5.79 -6.22 -2.97
N GLU A 79 5.43 -5.20 -3.72
CA GLU A 79 6.36 -4.40 -4.50
C GLU A 79 6.55 -3.03 -3.86
N CYS A 80 7.80 -2.68 -3.66
CA CYS A 80 8.23 -1.39 -3.14
C CYS A 80 9.20 -0.75 -4.13
N GLY A 81 8.84 0.40 -4.66
CA GLY A 81 9.71 1.25 -5.47
C GLY A 81 10.27 2.37 -4.61
N ALA A 82 11.59 2.53 -4.59
CA ALA A 82 12.23 3.62 -3.85
C ALA A 82 13.52 4.10 -4.51
N PHE A 83 13.80 5.40 -4.37
CA PHE A 83 15.13 5.94 -4.60
C PHE A 83 15.96 5.74 -3.33
N LEU A 84 17.13 5.12 -3.45
CA LEU A 84 18.02 4.81 -2.32
C LEU A 84 19.48 5.02 -2.70
N PHE A 85 20.34 5.22 -1.69
CA PHE A 85 21.78 5.12 -1.87
C PHE A 85 22.21 3.65 -1.92
N PRO A 86 23.15 3.26 -2.80
CA PRO A 86 23.59 1.86 -2.89
C PRO A 86 24.12 1.31 -1.55
N GLN A 87 24.79 2.15 -0.77
CA GLN A 87 25.33 1.78 0.54
C GLN A 87 24.23 1.47 1.56
N THR A 88 23.11 2.21 1.53
CA THR A 88 22.00 2.02 2.47
C THR A 88 21.13 0.82 2.10
N LEU A 89 21.04 0.48 0.80
CA LEU A 89 20.25 -0.66 0.33
C LEU A 89 20.70 -1.99 0.97
N THR A 90 22.01 -2.25 1.05
CA THR A 90 22.52 -3.50 1.62
C THR A 90 22.21 -3.60 3.12
N ALA A 91 22.37 -2.51 3.87
CA ALA A 91 22.03 -2.45 5.29
C ALA A 91 20.53 -2.70 5.52
N LEU A 92 19.68 -2.03 4.72
CA LEU A 92 18.24 -2.19 4.79
C LEU A 92 17.81 -3.63 4.46
N GLN A 93 18.35 -4.24 3.41
CA GLN A 93 18.05 -5.62 3.05
C GLN A 93 18.41 -6.59 4.18
N ARG A 94 19.54 -6.37 4.86
CA ARG A 94 19.92 -7.19 6.02
C ARG A 94 18.92 -7.01 7.16
N GLN A 95 18.53 -5.79 7.49
CA GLN A 95 17.55 -5.51 8.54
C GLN A 95 16.16 -6.09 8.24
N LEU A 96 15.71 -6.02 6.99
CA LEU A 96 14.42 -6.57 6.57
C LEU A 96 14.43 -8.11 6.58
N ARG A 97 15.58 -8.75 6.28
CA ARG A 97 15.72 -10.21 6.39
C ARG A 97 15.61 -10.74 7.83
N LEU A 98 15.72 -9.88 8.84
CA LEU A 98 15.50 -10.25 10.24
C LEU A 98 14.02 -10.25 10.63
N ASP A 99 13.13 -9.70 9.80
CA ASP A 99 11.69 -9.74 10.06
C ASP A 99 11.16 -11.14 9.72
N GLU A 100 10.60 -11.83 10.71
CA GLU A 100 10.10 -13.21 10.58
C GLU A 100 8.98 -13.33 9.53
N GLN A 101 8.27 -12.23 9.29
CA GLN A 101 7.17 -12.16 8.34
C GLN A 101 7.66 -12.06 6.89
N ILE A 102 8.95 -11.87 6.65
CA ILE A 102 9.54 -11.73 5.32
C ILE A 102 10.27 -13.03 4.93
N LEU A 103 9.76 -13.69 3.89
CA LEU A 103 10.31 -14.94 3.37
C LEU A 103 11.50 -14.70 2.43
N ARG A 104 11.40 -13.69 1.56
CA ARG A 104 12.44 -13.39 0.57
C ARG A 104 12.37 -11.94 0.11
N ILE A 105 13.52 -11.39 -0.21
CA ILE A 105 13.66 -10.04 -0.78
C ILE A 105 14.50 -10.15 -2.04
N SER A 106 13.96 -9.62 -3.13
CA SER A 106 14.68 -9.40 -4.39
C SER A 106 14.68 -7.91 -4.68
N THR A 107 15.79 -7.37 -5.17
CA THR A 107 15.86 -5.94 -5.54
C THR A 107 16.56 -5.81 -6.88
N VAL A 108 15.96 -5.03 -7.76
CA VAL A 108 16.47 -4.75 -9.09
C VAL A 108 16.64 -3.25 -9.23
N ARG A 109 17.78 -2.82 -9.77
CA ARG A 109 17.99 -1.43 -10.14
C ARG A 109 17.31 -1.17 -11.48
N ARG A 110 16.46 -0.15 -11.54
CA ARG A 110 15.77 0.26 -12.77
C ARG A 110 16.34 1.57 -13.29
N PRO A 111 16.46 1.75 -14.61
CA PRO A 111 16.79 3.05 -15.17
C PRO A 111 15.64 4.04 -14.88
N ALA A 112 15.98 5.25 -14.41
CA ALA A 112 14.99 6.23 -13.94
C ALA A 112 13.97 6.67 -15.01
N VAL A 113 14.31 6.48 -16.30
CA VAL A 113 13.44 6.81 -17.45
C VAL A 113 12.20 5.91 -17.47
N GLU A 114 12.33 4.62 -17.16
CA GLU A 114 11.20 3.67 -17.12
C GLU A 114 10.23 3.97 -15.97
N ALA A 115 10.76 4.41 -14.83
CA ALA A 115 9.96 4.70 -13.63
C ALA A 115 8.95 5.85 -13.85
N ASN A 116 9.31 6.83 -14.69
CA ASN A 116 8.42 7.95 -15.02
C ASN A 116 7.36 7.55 -16.07
N HIS A 117 7.71 6.70 -17.04
CA HIS A 117 6.78 6.22 -18.05
C HIS A 117 5.69 5.31 -17.45
N GLU A 118 6.02 4.47 -16.47
CA GLU A 118 5.03 3.62 -15.81
C GLU A 118 4.04 4.45 -14.98
N ARG A 119 4.49 5.54 -14.33
CA ARG A 119 3.60 6.51 -13.65
C ARG A 119 2.62 7.16 -14.63
N GLN A 120 3.08 7.53 -15.83
CA GLN A 120 2.20 8.09 -16.86
C GLN A 120 1.20 7.07 -17.41
N ARG A 121 1.61 5.81 -17.60
CA ARG A 121 0.73 4.74 -18.09
C ARG A 121 -0.36 4.40 -17.07
N ASN A 122 -0.02 4.30 -15.79
CA ASN A 122 -1.01 4.05 -14.73
C ASN A 122 -2.02 5.21 -14.61
N ARG A 123 -1.58 6.47 -14.77
CA ARG A 123 -2.49 7.63 -14.83
C ARG A 123 -3.45 7.58 -16.02
N ARG A 124 -2.99 7.11 -17.19
CA ARG A 124 -3.85 6.95 -18.38
C ARG A 124 -4.84 5.79 -18.22
N ALA A 125 -4.41 4.66 -17.65
CA ALA A 125 -5.29 3.52 -17.40
C ALA A 125 -6.38 3.82 -16.36
N GLN A 126 -6.08 4.60 -15.32
CA GLN A 126 -7.07 5.03 -14.32
C GLN A 126 -8.14 5.96 -14.90
N ARG A 127 -7.80 6.79 -15.90
CA ARG A 127 -8.76 7.66 -16.58
C ARG A 127 -9.66 6.91 -17.58
N ALA A 128 -9.20 5.78 -18.10
CA ALA A 128 -9.98 4.97 -19.05
C ALA A 128 -11.04 4.07 -18.37
N ALA A 129 -10.92 3.82 -17.06
CA ALA A 129 -11.83 2.96 -16.30
C ALA A 129 -13.08 3.68 -15.73
N THR A 130 -13.16 5.00 -15.86
CA THR A 130 -14.33 5.80 -15.45
C THR A 130 -15.18 6.17 -16.65
N SER A 131 -15.86 5.20 -17.24
CA SER A 131 -17.02 5.44 -18.11
C SER A 131 -18.30 5.27 -17.27
N PRO A 132 -19.26 6.20 -17.28
CA PRO A 132 -20.43 6.14 -16.42
C PRO A 132 -21.42 5.12 -17.00
N ARG A 133 -21.70 4.02 -16.27
CA ARG A 133 -22.84 3.15 -16.56
C ARG A 133 -23.68 2.99 -15.30
N ALA A 134 -24.91 3.48 -15.44
CA ALA A 134 -26.12 3.36 -14.62
C ALA A 134 -26.09 2.53 -13.31
N SER A 135 -26.62 3.18 -12.28
CA SER A 135 -26.93 2.74 -10.91
C SER A 135 -27.81 1.49 -10.77
N PRO A 136 -27.71 0.80 -9.62
CA PRO A 136 -28.92 0.43 -8.88
C PRO A 136 -28.88 0.67 -7.36
N THR A 137 -30.11 0.77 -6.85
CA THR A 137 -30.72 0.98 -5.53
C THR A 137 -30.00 0.47 -4.25
N PHE A 138 -30.05 1.30 -3.20
CA PHE A 138 -29.50 1.03 -1.85
C PHE A 138 -30.48 0.30 -0.91
N VAL A 139 -29.98 -0.62 -0.09
CA VAL A 139 -30.59 -1.06 1.17
C VAL A 139 -29.60 -0.74 2.30
N THR A 140 -30.09 -0.04 3.32
CA THR A 140 -29.35 0.48 4.49
C THR A 140 -29.04 -0.60 5.52
N ALA A 141 -27.80 -0.62 6.02
CA ALA A 141 -27.45 -1.23 7.30
C ALA A 141 -26.48 -0.30 8.06
N THR A 142 -26.87 0.05 9.28
CA THR A 142 -26.15 0.88 10.25
C THR A 142 -24.87 0.18 10.74
N SER A 143 -23.74 0.91 10.82
CA SER A 143 -22.52 0.44 11.47
C SER A 143 -22.03 1.43 12.56
N PRO A 144 -21.39 0.93 13.64
CA PRO A 144 -21.12 1.71 14.84
C PRO A 144 -19.81 2.53 14.75
N VAL A 145 -19.77 3.58 15.56
CA VAL A 145 -18.70 4.58 15.71
C VAL A 145 -17.42 3.93 16.25
N SER A 146 -16.30 4.09 15.54
CA SER A 146 -14.95 3.61 15.92
C SER A 146 -14.07 4.79 16.33
N GLY A 147 -13.40 4.69 17.48
CA GLY A 147 -12.58 5.72 18.15
C GLY A 147 -11.27 6.09 17.45
N LEU A 148 -11.37 6.45 16.17
CA LEU A 148 -10.27 6.68 15.24
C LEU A 148 -9.84 8.17 15.15
N GLU A 149 -10.51 9.06 15.87
CA GLU A 149 -10.32 10.52 15.71
C GLU A 149 -9.16 11.08 16.52
N MET A 150 -8.72 10.43 17.60
CA MET A 150 -7.71 11.00 18.50
C MET A 150 -6.25 10.90 18.01
N PHE A 151 -5.94 10.12 16.97
CA PHE A 151 -4.54 9.86 16.57
C PHE A 151 -4.12 10.47 15.23
N VAL A 152 -5.05 11.10 14.51
CA VAL A 152 -4.76 11.77 13.23
C VAL A 152 -4.00 13.09 13.47
N GLU A 153 -4.41 13.85 14.50
CA GLU A 153 -3.82 15.16 14.80
C GLU A 153 -2.35 15.10 15.22
N GLU A 154 -1.94 14.02 15.91
CA GLU A 154 -0.57 13.88 16.42
C GLU A 154 0.43 13.46 15.33
N PHE A 155 -0.05 12.75 14.30
CA PHE A 155 0.74 12.32 13.15
C PHE A 155 0.89 13.43 12.10
N GLU A 156 -0.17 14.22 11.87
CA GLU A 156 -0.17 15.37 10.96
C GLU A 156 0.85 16.44 11.39
N LYS A 157 1.08 16.61 12.70
CA LYS A 157 2.08 17.56 13.21
C LYS A 157 3.53 17.21 12.90
N ARG A 158 3.88 15.93 12.69
CA ARG A 158 5.29 15.50 12.57
C ARG A 158 5.78 15.34 11.13
N HIS A 159 4.90 15.04 10.17
CA HIS A 159 5.33 14.70 8.80
C HIS A 159 4.35 15.19 7.71
N PRO A 160 4.32 16.50 7.40
CA PRO A 160 3.35 17.08 6.45
C PRO A 160 3.48 16.53 5.01
N THR A 161 4.65 16.02 4.63
CA THR A 161 4.91 15.43 3.30
C THR A 161 4.55 13.95 3.18
N GLY A 162 4.41 13.22 4.30
CA GLY A 162 4.02 11.80 4.33
C GLY A 162 2.51 11.58 4.20
N VAL A 163 1.71 12.58 4.60
CA VAL A 163 0.24 12.53 4.60
C VAL A 163 -0.32 12.49 3.17
N ALA A 164 0.30 13.20 2.22
CA ALA A 164 -0.19 13.27 0.84
C ALA A 164 -0.16 11.92 0.09
N VAL A 165 0.74 11.01 0.46
CA VAL A 165 0.82 9.66 -0.11
C VAL A 165 -0.20 8.71 0.55
N TYR A 166 -0.47 8.92 1.84
CA TYR A 166 -1.47 8.16 2.61
C TYR A 166 -2.90 8.53 2.20
N ASP A 167 -3.19 9.83 2.02
CA ASP A 167 -4.51 10.31 1.60
C ASP A 167 -4.86 9.87 0.18
N ALA A 168 -3.88 9.77 -0.71
CA ALA A 168 -4.10 9.21 -2.06
C ALA A 168 -4.53 7.73 -2.02
N TYR A 169 -4.11 6.97 -1.00
CA TYR A 169 -4.51 5.58 -0.79
C TYR A 169 -5.90 5.49 -0.13
N ARG A 170 -6.18 6.37 0.84
CA ARG A 170 -7.49 6.47 1.52
C ARG A 170 -8.63 6.87 0.55
N LEU A 171 -8.35 7.78 -0.38
CA LEU A 171 -9.29 8.23 -1.41
C LEU A 171 -9.54 7.17 -2.49
N GLN A 172 -8.59 6.26 -2.75
CA GLN A 172 -8.77 5.15 -3.71
C GLN A 172 -9.64 3.99 -3.18
N GLU A 173 -9.74 3.79 -1.85
CA GLU A 173 -10.63 2.79 -1.24
C GLU A 173 -12.04 3.33 -0.89
N SER A 174 -12.30 4.63 -1.04
CA SER A 174 -13.54 5.29 -0.58
C SER A 174 -14.30 6.05 -1.67
N PRO A 175 -14.96 5.40 -2.65
CA PRO A 175 -15.88 6.11 -3.56
C PRO A 175 -17.24 6.42 -2.92
N PHE A 176 -17.50 6.00 -1.66
CA PHE A 176 -18.84 6.07 -1.03
C PHE A 176 -18.97 6.95 0.23
N ARG A 177 -17.95 7.72 0.63
CA ARG A 177 -18.18 8.78 1.64
C ARG A 177 -18.50 10.07 0.93
N GLY A 178 -19.79 10.40 0.88
CA GLY A 178 -20.27 11.70 0.42
C GLY A 178 -19.55 12.83 1.16
N ASN A 179 -19.24 13.88 0.40
CA ASN A 179 -18.86 15.18 0.97
C ASN A 179 -19.92 15.58 2.01
N PRO A 180 -19.54 15.92 3.26
CA PRO A 180 -20.37 16.83 4.03
C PRO A 180 -20.22 18.21 3.39
N SER A 181 -21.09 18.49 2.41
CA SER A 181 -21.38 19.87 2.03
C SER A 181 -21.90 20.59 3.26
N SER A 182 -21.16 21.60 3.70
CA SER A 182 -21.61 22.80 4.40
C SER A 182 -23.12 22.92 4.62
N ASN A 183 -23.62 22.41 5.75
CA ASN A 183 -24.93 22.82 6.25
C ASN A 183 -24.83 24.25 6.78
N LYS A 184 -25.30 25.20 5.97
CA LYS A 184 -25.68 26.54 6.44
C LYS A 184 -26.79 26.38 7.50
N PRO A 185 -26.69 27.01 8.68
CA PRO A 185 -27.82 27.11 9.59
C PRO A 185 -28.87 28.07 8.98
N LYS A 186 -30.11 27.59 8.88
CA LYS A 186 -31.30 28.43 8.73
C LYS A 186 -31.45 29.22 10.02
N ASN A 187 -31.30 30.54 9.95
CA ASN A 187 -31.79 31.44 10.99
C ASN A 187 -33.29 31.63 10.74
N ASP A 188 -34.09 31.08 11.64
CA ASP A 188 -35.44 31.58 11.91
C ASP A 188 -35.29 32.91 12.66
N ALA A 189 -35.90 33.96 12.12
CA ALA A 189 -36.18 35.19 12.86
C ALA A 189 -37.66 35.54 12.65
N LYS A 190 -38.32 35.76 13.78
CA LYS A 190 -39.71 36.19 13.96
C LYS A 190 -40.01 37.51 13.26
#